data_AF-A0A5K0Z0K3-F1
#
_entry.id   AF-A0A5K0Z0K3-F1
#
_cell.length_a   1.000
_cell.length_b   1.000
_cell.length_c   1.000
_cell.angle_alpha   90.00
_cell.angle_beta   90.00
_cell.angle_gamma   90.00
#
_symmetry.space_group_name_H-M   'P 1'
#
loop_
_entity.id
_entity.type
_entity.pdbx_description
1 polymer ?
#
loop_
_entity_poly.entity_id
_entity_poly.type
_entity_poly.pdbx_seq_one_letter_code
_entity_poly.pdbx_strand_id
1 'polypeptide(L)' 'MSKTLVQPIGQKRLTNVAVVRLKNHGIRFEIACYKNKVLSWRSGV' A
#
# COMPACT_ATOMS: atom_id res chain seq x y z
N MET A 1 22.19 -20.16 27.40
CA MET A 1 21.42 -20.19 26.13
C MET A 1 20.26 -19.21 26.25
N SER A 2 20.45 -17.98 25.77
CA SER A 2 19.41 -16.93 25.82
C SER A 2 18.26 -17.32 24.87
N LYS A 3 17.03 -17.33 25.39
CA LYS A 3 15.82 -17.74 24.68
C LYS A 3 15.40 -16.60 23.74
N THR A 4 15.39 -16.83 22.43
CA THR A 4 14.99 -15.81 21.45
C THR A 4 13.55 -15.38 21.72
N LEU A 5 13.36 -14.11 22.07
CA LEU A 5 12.04 -13.51 22.29
C LEU A 5 11.30 -13.42 20.93
N VAL A 6 10.37 -14.33 20.69
CA VAL A 6 9.46 -14.29 19.53
C VAL A 6 8.36 -13.28 19.82
N GLN A 7 8.71 -12.00 19.82
CA GLN A 7 7.74 -10.92 19.82
C GLN A 7 7.17 -10.79 18.40
N PRO A 8 5.86 -10.56 18.22
CA PRO A 8 5.33 -10.30 16.90
C PRO A 8 6.04 -9.07 16.35
N ILE A 9 6.79 -9.25 15.26
CA ILE A 9 7.30 -8.12 14.48
C ILE A 9 6.07 -7.30 14.12
N GLY A 10 5.96 -6.07 14.61
CA GLY A 10 4.80 -5.19 14.40
C GLY A 10 4.69 -4.73 12.94
N GLN A 11 4.65 -5.66 11.99
CA GLN A 11 4.69 -5.40 10.56
C GLN A 11 3.31 -5.02 10.06
N LYS A 12 2.88 -3.79 10.38
CA LYS A 12 1.63 -3.21 9.89
C LYS A 12 1.83 -2.61 8.48
N ARG A 13 1.89 -3.46 7.46
CA ARG A 13 2.03 -3.01 6.06
C ARG A 13 0.69 -2.66 5.45
N LEU A 14 0.58 -1.46 4.86
CA LEU A 14 -0.49 -1.05 3.92
C LEU A 14 -1.93 -1.28 4.40
N THR A 15 -2.19 -1.24 5.71
CA THR A 15 -3.49 -1.73 6.24
C THR A 15 -4.73 -1.02 5.70
N ASN A 16 -4.64 0.25 5.29
CA ASN A 16 -5.80 1.04 4.86
C ASN A 16 -5.55 1.90 3.61
N VAL A 17 -4.55 1.55 2.80
CA VAL A 17 -4.16 2.33 1.62
C VAL A 17 -4.30 1.47 0.36
N ALA A 18 -4.90 2.04 -0.68
CA ALA A 18 -4.92 1.47 -2.02
C ALA A 18 -3.67 1.89 -2.79
N VAL A 19 -3.10 0.98 -3.58
CA VAL A 19 -2.00 1.31 -4.49
C VAL A 19 -2.58 1.50 -5.89
N VAL A 20 -2.38 2.68 -6.47
CA VAL A 20 -2.69 2.95 -7.87
C VAL A 20 -1.41 2.75 -8.67
N ARG A 21 -1.48 1.89 -9.70
CA ARG A 21 -0.33 1.53 -10.53
C ARG A 21 -0.49 2.10 -11.94
N LEU A 22 0.58 2.71 -12.45
CA LEU A 22 0.77 3.08 -13.84
C LEU A 22 2.01 2.36 -14.37
N LYS A 23 1.89 1.72 -15.54
CA LYS A 23 3.04 1.11 -16.23
C LYS A 23 3.26 1.87 -17.53
N ASN A 24 4.41 2.53 -17.66
CA ASN A 24 4.80 3.23 -18.87
C ASN A 24 6.30 3.05 -19.16
N HIS A 25 6.68 2.92 -20.43
CA HIS A 25 8.07 2.70 -20.88
C HIS A 25 8.83 1.60 -20.09
N GLY A 26 8.13 0.54 -19.70
CA GLY A 26 8.71 -0.55 -18.90
C GLY A 26 8.90 -0.24 -17.40
N ILE A 27 8.69 1.02 -16.98
CA ILE A 27 8.80 1.48 -15.61
C ILE A 27 7.44 1.38 -14.91
N ARG A 28 7.47 0.98 -13.63
CA ARG A 28 6.28 0.89 -12.77
C ARG A 28 6.25 2.09 -11.83
N PHE A 29 5.22 2.91 -11.96
CA PHE A 29 4.92 4.00 -11.04
C PHE A 29 3.78 3.56 -10.14
N GLU A 30 3.99 3.67 -8.83
CA GLU A 30 3.00 3.28 -7.83
C GLU A 30 2.76 4.46 -6.88
N ILE A 31 1.49 4.77 -6.63
CA ILE A 31 1.07 5.83 -5.71
C ILE A 31 0.18 5.21 -4.63
N ALA A 32 0.44 5.59 -3.38
CA ALA A 32 -0.34 5.17 -2.24
C ALA A 32 -1.48 6.19 -2.01
N CYS A 33 -2.73 5.75 -2.17
CA CYS A 33 -3.92 6.60 -2.08
C CYS A 33 -5.00 5.96 -1.19
N TYR A 34 -5.90 6.76 -0.61
CA TYR A 34 -7.09 6.20 0.05
C TYR A 34 -8.09 5.64 -0.97
N LYS A 35 -8.69 4.49 -0.66
CA LYS A 35 -9.68 3.79 -1.52
C LYS A 35 -10.79 4.73 -2.01
N ASN A 36 -11.38 5.51 -1.10
CA ASN A 36 -12.49 6.41 -1.40
C ASN A 36 -12.08 7.53 -2.37
N LYS A 37 -10.86 8.07 -2.22
CA LYS A 37 -10.35 9.13 -3.11
C LYS A 37 -10.11 8.60 -4.52
N VAL A 38 -9.62 7.35 -4.65
CA VAL A 38 -9.42 6.71 -5.97
C VAL A 38 -10.76 6.47 -6.67
N LEU A 39 -11.78 6.03 -5.93
CA LEU A 39 -13.12 5.80 -6.49
C LEU A 39 -13.79 7.10 -6.96
N SER A 40 -13.71 8.17 -6.16
CA SER A 40 -14.20 9.51 -6.55
C SER A 40 -13.50 10.02 -7.81
N TRP A 41 -12.16 9.96 -7.82
CA TRP A 41 -11.34 10.40 -8.94
C TRP A 41 -11.68 9.66 -10.24
N ARG A 42 -11.92 8.35 -10.18
CA ARG A 42 -12.34 7.55 -11.36
C ARG A 42 -13.76 7.84 -11.81
N SER A 43 -14.63 8.27 -10.90
CA SER A 43 -16.03 8.58 -11.19
C SER A 43 -16.23 10.01 -11.71
N GLY A 44 -15.17 10.83 -11.75
CA GLY A 44 -15.22 12.21 -12.26
C GLY A 44 -15.92 13.20 -11.33
N VAL A 45 -16.05 12.86 -10.03
CA VAL A 45 -16.67 13.68 -8.97
C VAL A 45 -15.61 14.17 -8.00
#